data_AF-A0A2N2W550-F1
#
_entry.id   AF-A0A2N2W550-F1
#
_cell.length_a   1.000
_cell.length_b   1.000
_cell.length_c   1.000
_cell.angle_alpha   90.00
_cell.angle_beta   90.00
_cell.angle_gamma   90.00
#
_symmetry.space_group_name_H-M   'P 1'
#
loop_
_entity.id
_entity.type
_entity.pdbx_description
1 polymer ?
#
loop_
_entity_poly.entity_id
_entity_poly.type
_entity_poly.pdbx_seq_one_letter_code
_entity_poly.pdbx_strand_id
1 'polypeptide(L)'
;MGLQNISLPKVFNPVNPDEDFTDSWSQNHYDSFYNFISDFHKKWQNLKNSFETSNSDYIELFGEGIYKKSLTEQITMYSKNSDDDLTRFTGLIIGNNAMTDSKGNINVNTGIKNEPHHSFGGK
;
A
#
# COMPACT_ATOMS: atom_id res chain seq x y z
N MET A 1 -11.86 1.01 44.80
CA MET A 1 -11.21 1.97 43.88
C MET A 1 -12.24 2.26 42.80
N GLY A 2 -12.87 3.43 42.81
CA GLY A 2 -14.00 3.73 41.92
C GLY A 2 -13.51 3.93 40.49
N LEU A 3 -14.18 3.28 39.53
CA LEU A 3 -13.98 3.53 38.11
C LEU A 3 -14.36 5.00 37.84
N GLN A 4 -13.38 5.84 37.51
CA GLN A 4 -13.67 7.17 36.99
C GLN A 4 -14.36 6.98 35.63
N ASN A 5 -15.61 7.43 35.53
CA ASN A 5 -16.29 7.55 34.25
C ASN A 5 -15.49 8.54 33.40
N ILE A 6 -14.75 8.02 32.41
CA ILE A 6 -14.10 8.85 31.40
C ILE A 6 -15.24 9.45 30.56
N SER A 7 -15.44 10.77 30.65
CA SER A 7 -16.40 11.45 29.79
C SER A 7 -15.88 11.40 28.36
N LEU A 8 -16.75 11.03 27.40
CA LEU A 8 -16.43 11.07 25.98
C LEU A 8 -15.96 12.47 25.56
N PRO A 9 -14.97 12.58 24.67
CA PRO A 9 -14.51 13.86 24.18
C PRO A 9 -15.62 14.55 23.41
N LYS A 10 -15.92 15.79 23.80
CA LYS A 10 -16.87 16.64 23.10
C LYS A 10 -16.17 17.45 22.02
N VAL A 11 -16.65 17.35 20.80
CA VAL A 11 -16.19 18.21 19.70
C VAL A 11 -17.23 19.30 19.50
N PHE A 12 -16.86 20.55 19.79
CA PHE A 12 -17.76 21.68 19.68
C PHE A 12 -18.06 22.04 18.22
N ASN A 13 -19.32 22.33 17.93
CA ASN A 13 -19.68 23.00 16.68
C ASN A 13 -19.35 24.50 16.79
N PRO A 14 -18.42 25.04 15.97
CA PRO A 14 -18.05 26.46 16.05
C PRO A 14 -19.13 27.42 15.56
N VAL A 15 -20.19 26.91 14.91
CA VAL A 15 -21.30 27.71 14.35
C VAL A 15 -22.53 27.69 15.25
N ASN A 16 -22.78 26.59 15.94
CA ASN A 16 -23.92 26.42 16.84
C ASN A 16 -23.48 25.87 18.20
N PRO A 17 -23.35 26.72 19.24
CA PRO A 17 -22.88 26.30 20.56
C PRO A 17 -23.77 25.27 21.27
N ASP A 18 -25.03 25.16 20.85
CA ASP A 18 -25.99 24.18 21.41
C ASP A 18 -25.82 22.78 20.80
N GLU A 19 -24.94 22.62 19.81
CA GLU A 19 -24.66 21.36 19.12
C GLU A 19 -23.21 20.90 19.39
N ASP A 20 -23.03 19.60 19.62
CA ASP A 20 -21.72 18.97 19.64
C ASP A 20 -21.64 17.88 18.56
N PHE A 21 -20.53 17.82 17.82
CA PHE A 21 -20.37 16.89 16.68
C PHE A 21 -20.18 15.43 17.11
N THR A 22 -20.23 15.17 18.41
CA THR A 22 -20.03 13.88 19.06
C THR A 22 -21.27 13.43 19.82
N ASP A 23 -22.40 14.11 19.61
CA ASP A 23 -23.65 13.93 20.35
C ASP A 23 -24.20 12.51 20.17
N SER A 24 -23.98 11.97 18.98
CA SER A 24 -24.33 10.60 18.57
C SER A 24 -23.29 9.55 18.98
N TRP A 25 -22.11 9.94 19.49
CA TRP A 25 -21.06 8.99 19.84
C TRP A 25 -21.37 8.32 21.17
N SER A 26 -21.50 7.00 21.12
CA SER A 26 -21.41 6.15 22.31
C SER A 26 -19.97 5.74 22.60
N GLN A 27 -19.73 5.15 23.78
CA GLN A 27 -18.42 4.63 24.16
C GLN A 27 -17.84 3.66 23.11
N ASN A 28 -18.67 2.79 22.55
CA ASN A 28 -18.23 1.84 21.53
C ASN A 28 -17.75 2.52 20.24
N HIS A 29 -18.37 3.65 19.87
CA HIS A 29 -17.94 4.43 18.71
C HIS A 29 -16.56 5.04 18.96
N TYR A 30 -16.37 5.63 20.15
CA TYR A 30 -15.08 6.18 20.54
C TYR A 30 -13.99 5.12 20.60
N ASP A 31 -14.26 3.98 21.24
CA ASP A 31 -13.28 2.89 21.36
C ASP A 31 -12.91 2.34 19.97
N SER A 32 -13.90 2.17 19.08
CA SER A 32 -13.65 1.73 17.71
C SER A 32 -12.80 2.72 16.94
N PHE A 33 -13.11 4.02 17.04
CA PHE A 33 -12.34 5.08 16.39
C PHE A 33 -10.92 5.17 16.94
N TYR A 34 -10.76 5.18 18.26
CA TYR A 34 -9.45 5.26 18.92
C TYR A 34 -8.57 4.06 18.56
N ASN A 35 -9.13 2.85 18.59
CA ASN A 35 -8.42 1.64 18.20
C ASN A 35 -8.02 1.68 16.73
N PHE A 36 -8.92 2.12 15.84
CA PHE A 36 -8.61 2.31 14.42
C PHE A 36 -7.47 3.30 14.21
N ILE A 37 -7.53 4.50 14.79
CA ILE A 37 -6.48 5.52 14.62
C ILE A 37 -5.14 5.06 15.22
N SER A 38 -5.17 4.40 16.38
CA SER A 38 -3.97 3.88 17.04
C SER A 38 -3.29 2.80 16.20
N ASP A 39 -4.08 1.86 15.68
CA ASP A 39 -3.61 0.80 14.81
C ASP A 39 -3.09 1.33 13.47
N PHE A 40 -3.85 2.25 12.84
CA PHE A 40 -3.42 2.96 11.63
C PHE A 40 -2.08 3.66 11.84
N HIS A 41 -1.93 4.41 12.93
CA HIS A 41 -0.69 5.12 13.25
C HIS A 41 0.47 4.14 13.39
N LYS A 42 0.30 3.05 14.13
CA LYS A 42 1.34 2.03 14.33
C LYS A 42 1.80 1.45 12.99
N LYS A 43 0.86 0.98 12.16
CA LYS A 43 1.16 0.44 10.82
C LYS A 43 1.84 1.48 9.93
N TRP A 44 1.36 2.72 9.95
CA TRP A 44 1.96 3.82 9.20
C TRP A 44 3.42 4.10 9.61
N GLN A 45 3.75 4.05 10.91
CA GLN A 45 5.13 4.20 11.35
C GLN A 45 6.01 3.02 10.91
N ASN A 46 5.48 1.79 10.91
CA ASN A 46 6.20 0.63 10.40
C ASN A 46 6.51 0.78 8.90
N LEU A 47 5.54 1.23 8.11
CA LEU A 47 5.71 1.47 6.67
C LEU A 47 6.84 2.47 6.36
N LYS A 48 7.02 3.50 7.20
CA LYS A 48 8.10 4.49 7.00
C LYS A 48 9.49 3.91 7.17
N ASN A 49 9.64 2.85 7.97
CA ASN A 49 10.95 2.31 8.31
C ASN A 49 11.49 1.40 7.21
N SER A 50 10.67 0.49 6.68
CA SER A 50 11.09 -0.39 5.58
C SER A 50 9.90 -1.00 4.87
N PHE A 51 9.78 -0.70 3.57
CA PHE A 51 8.78 -1.27 2.67
C PHE A 51 8.90 -2.79 2.55
N GLU A 52 10.14 -3.31 2.57
CA GLU A 52 10.43 -4.73 2.39
C GLU A 52 9.91 -5.60 3.55
N THR A 53 9.94 -5.04 4.76
CA THR A 53 9.52 -5.76 5.99
C THR A 53 8.07 -5.50 6.37
N SER A 54 7.39 -4.56 5.69
CA SER A 54 6.06 -4.07 6.10
C SER A 54 4.95 -4.45 5.12
N ASN A 55 5.13 -5.52 4.34
CA ASN A 55 4.15 -5.98 3.37
C ASN A 55 2.75 -6.19 3.99
N SER A 56 2.66 -6.88 5.14
CA SER A 56 1.39 -7.12 5.82
C SER A 56 0.67 -5.82 6.19
N ASP A 57 1.41 -4.87 6.76
CA ASP A 57 0.86 -3.58 7.19
C ASP A 57 0.40 -2.74 5.98
N TYR A 58 1.12 -2.81 4.87
CA TYR A 58 0.73 -2.13 3.62
C TYR A 58 -0.55 -2.73 3.05
N ILE A 59 -0.63 -4.06 2.97
CA ILE A 59 -1.81 -4.78 2.47
C ILE A 59 -3.01 -4.50 3.37
N GLU A 60 -2.84 -4.48 4.68
CA GLU A 60 -3.95 -4.26 5.61
C GLU A 60 -4.48 -2.82 5.55
N LEU A 61 -3.61 -1.84 5.28
CA LEU A 61 -4.01 -0.43 5.15
C LEU A 61 -4.60 -0.09 3.79
N PHE A 62 -4.06 -0.64 2.70
CA PHE A 62 -4.36 -0.19 1.34
C PHE A 62 -4.86 -1.29 0.39
N GLY A 63 -4.82 -2.54 0.83
CA GLY A 63 -5.19 -3.69 0.02
C GLY A 63 -4.03 -4.21 -0.85
N GLU A 64 -4.14 -5.48 -1.23
CA GLU A 64 -3.11 -6.20 -1.99
C GLU A 64 -2.87 -5.60 -3.38
N GLY A 65 -3.93 -5.10 -4.04
CA GLY A 65 -3.82 -4.49 -5.37
C GLY A 65 -2.95 -3.24 -5.38
N ILE A 66 -3.14 -2.35 -4.40
CA ILE A 66 -2.32 -1.13 -4.27
C ILE A 66 -0.88 -1.51 -3.91
N TYR A 67 -0.68 -2.45 -2.98
CA TYR A 67 0.65 -2.95 -2.64
C TYR A 67 1.43 -3.45 -3.86
N LYS A 68 0.84 -4.37 -4.64
CA LYS A 68 1.47 -4.94 -5.85
C LYS A 68 1.80 -3.87 -6.88
N LYS A 69 0.92 -2.89 -7.06
CA LYS A 69 1.15 -1.76 -7.95
C LYS A 69 2.34 -0.92 -7.48
N SER A 70 2.37 -0.52 -6.20
CA SER A 70 3.46 0.29 -5.65
C SER A 70 4.81 -0.43 -5.67
N LEU A 71 4.85 -1.75 -5.42
CA LEU A 71 6.07 -2.55 -5.56
C LEU A 71 6.54 -2.61 -7.01
N THR A 72 5.62 -2.83 -7.95
CA THR A 72 5.90 -2.84 -9.40
C THR A 72 6.47 -1.50 -9.87
N GLU A 73 5.90 -0.39 -9.42
CA GLU A 73 6.37 0.97 -9.74
C GLU A 73 7.78 1.23 -9.19
N GLN A 74 8.05 0.83 -7.94
CA GLN A 74 9.39 0.96 -7.33
C GLN A 74 10.45 0.15 -8.07
N ILE A 75 10.17 -1.13 -8.38
CA ILE A 75 11.11 -1.98 -9.13
C ILE A 75 11.35 -1.40 -10.53
N THR A 76 10.29 -0.94 -11.19
CA THR A 76 10.39 -0.30 -12.52
C THR A 76 11.25 0.97 -12.44
N MET A 77 11.07 1.81 -11.42
CA MET A 77 11.86 3.02 -11.24
C MET A 77 13.34 2.69 -10.95
N TYR A 78 13.59 1.74 -10.06
CA TYR A 78 14.94 1.30 -9.70
C TYR A 78 15.67 0.72 -10.92
N SER A 79 15.01 -0.14 -11.69
CA SER A 79 15.57 -0.75 -12.89
C SER A 79 15.98 0.25 -13.97
N LYS A 80 15.27 1.38 -14.11
CA LYS A 80 15.60 2.42 -15.09
C LYS A 80 16.92 3.13 -14.79
N ASN A 81 17.32 3.16 -13.51
CA ASN A 81 18.47 3.89 -13.02
C ASN A 81 19.60 2.97 -12.51
N SER A 82 19.47 1.65 -12.70
CA SER A 82 20.46 0.67 -12.26
C SER A 82 21.48 0.38 -13.35
N ASP A 83 22.75 0.32 -12.98
CA ASP A 83 23.83 -0.17 -13.87
C ASP A 83 23.96 -1.70 -13.85
N ASP A 84 23.31 -2.37 -12.89
CA ASP A 84 23.24 -3.84 -12.84
C ASP A 84 22.25 -4.40 -13.87
N ASP A 85 22.76 -5.27 -14.74
CA ASP A 85 22.02 -5.86 -15.86
C ASP A 85 20.84 -6.71 -15.37
N LEU A 86 20.99 -7.49 -14.29
CA LEU A 86 19.92 -8.31 -13.74
C LEU A 86 18.73 -7.42 -13.33
N THR A 87 19.01 -6.35 -12.57
CA THR A 87 18.01 -5.38 -12.12
C THR A 87 17.30 -4.71 -13.30
N ARG A 88 18.05 -4.31 -14.34
CA ARG A 88 17.48 -3.74 -15.57
C ARG A 88 16.54 -4.72 -16.24
N PHE A 89 16.96 -5.98 -16.43
CA PHE A 89 16.14 -7.01 -17.06
C PHE A 89 14.89 -7.34 -16.26
N THR A 90 15.00 -7.46 -14.94
CA THR A 90 13.85 -7.66 -14.04
C THR A 90 12.81 -6.55 -14.21
N GLY A 91 13.24 -5.29 -14.31
CA GLY A 91 12.34 -4.17 -14.57
C GLY A 91 11.66 -4.22 -15.94
N LEU A 92 12.37 -4.67 -16.98
CA LEU A 92 11.78 -4.86 -18.31
C LEU A 92 10.70 -5.96 -18.31
N ILE A 93 10.95 -7.07 -17.60
CA ILE A 93 10.00 -8.18 -17.49
C ILE A 93 8.75 -7.71 -16.75
N ILE A 94 8.91 -7.14 -15.56
CA ILE A 94 7.80 -6.69 -14.72
C ILE A 94 7.02 -5.55 -15.40
N GLY A 95 7.71 -4.65 -16.10
CA GLY A 95 7.11 -3.55 -16.85
C GLY A 95 6.43 -3.97 -18.16
N ASN A 96 6.38 -5.27 -18.49
CA ASN A 96 5.76 -5.83 -19.70
C ASN A 96 6.32 -5.28 -21.03
N ASN A 97 7.59 -4.86 -21.01
CA ASN A 97 8.29 -4.29 -22.17
C ASN A 97 9.47 -5.17 -22.62
N ALA A 98 9.71 -6.29 -21.95
CA ALA A 98 10.80 -7.21 -22.28
C ALA A 98 10.55 -7.95 -23.60
N MET A 99 11.59 -8.05 -24.41
CA MET A 99 11.70 -8.88 -25.59
C MET A 99 12.89 -9.83 -25.43
N THR A 100 12.77 -11.05 -25.95
CA THR A 100 13.83 -12.06 -25.91
C THR A 100 14.36 -12.31 -27.32
N ASP A 101 15.65 -12.05 -27.56
CA ASP A 101 16.30 -12.28 -28.85
C ASP A 101 16.60 -13.77 -29.10
N SER A 102 17.08 -14.11 -30.30
CA SER A 102 17.40 -15.51 -30.67
C SER A 102 18.57 -16.13 -29.90
N LYS A 103 19.32 -15.32 -29.13
CA LYS A 103 20.40 -15.75 -28.25
C LYS A 103 19.96 -15.86 -26.78
N GLY A 104 18.71 -15.53 -26.49
CA GLY A 104 18.14 -15.55 -25.13
C GLY A 104 18.36 -14.26 -24.33
N ASN A 105 18.81 -13.17 -24.95
CA ASN A 105 19.02 -11.90 -24.23
C ASN A 105 17.72 -11.11 -24.10
N ILE A 106 17.48 -10.58 -22.90
CA ILE A 106 16.35 -9.71 -22.62
C ILE A 106 16.70 -8.26 -23.01
N ASN A 107 15.84 -7.63 -23.80
CA ASN A 107 16.04 -6.26 -24.28
C ASN A 107 14.68 -5.62 -24.66
N VAL A 108 14.70 -4.42 -25.25
CA VAL A 108 13.47 -3.70 -25.69
C VAL A 108 13.41 -3.46 -27.21
N ASN A 109 14.43 -3.90 -27.96
CA ASN A 109 14.63 -3.50 -29.35
C ASN A 109 14.43 -4.65 -30.35
N THR A 110 14.69 -5.88 -29.94
CA THR A 110 14.82 -7.04 -30.83
C THR A 110 14.30 -8.32 -30.18
N GLY A 111 13.76 -9.23 -30.99
CA GLY A 111 13.29 -10.54 -30.55
C GLY A 111 11.77 -10.65 -30.47
N ILE A 112 11.30 -11.64 -29.70
CA ILE A 112 9.88 -11.89 -29.46
C ILE A 112 9.49 -11.21 -28.15
N LYS A 113 8.38 -10.47 -28.16
CA LYS A 113 7.85 -9.81 -26.95
C LYS A 113 7.41 -10.86 -25.92
N ASN A 114 7.79 -10.63 -24.67
CA ASN A 114 7.32 -11.43 -23.55
C ASN A 114 5.89 -11.00 -23.24
N GLU A 115 4.92 -11.86 -23.55
CA GLU A 115 3.52 -11.61 -23.22
C GLU A 115 3.20 -12.04 -21.78
N PRO A 116 2.21 -11.40 -21.14
CA PRO A 116 1.75 -11.82 -19.83
C PRO A 116 1.34 -13.30 -19.86
N HIS A 117 1.95 -14.11 -19.01
CA HIS A 117 1.49 -15.49 -18.81
C HIS A 117 0.16 -15.45 -18.04
N HIS A 118 -0.95 -15.65 -18.75
CA HIS A 118 -2.21 -15.99 -18.12
C HIS A 118 -2.18 -17.47 -17.73
N SER A 119 -2.34 -17.78 -16.44
CA SER A 119 -2.69 -19.14 -16.04
C SER A 119 -3.98 -19.52 -16.76
N PHE A 120 -3.94 -20.59 -17.56
CA PHE A 120 -5.00 -21.09 -18.43
C PHE A 120 -6.41 -20.91 -17.82
N GLY A 121 -7.28 -20.10 -18.46
CA GLY A 121 -8.70 -20.06 -18.10
C GLY A 121 -9.52 -18.79 -18.38
N GLY A 122 -8.97 -17.72 -18.97
CA GLY A 122 -9.75 -16.50 -19.27
C GLY A 122 -9.67 -16.11 -20.75
N LYS A 123 -10.83 -16.07 -21.42
CA LYS A 123 -11.06 -15.20 -22.58
C LYS A 123 -11.67 -13.90 -22.07
#